data_AF-A0AAP1RBK2-F1
#
_entry.id   AF-A0AAP1RBK2-F1
#
_cell.length_a   1.000
_cell.length_b   1.000
_cell.length_c   1.000
_cell.angle_alpha   90.00
_cell.angle_beta   90.00
_cell.angle_gamma   90.00
#
_symmetry.space_group_name_H-M   'P 1'
#
loop_
_entity.id
_entity.type
_entity.pdbx_description
1 polymer ?
#
loop_
_entity_poly.entity_id
_entity_poly.type
_entity_poly.pdbx_seq_one_letter_code
_entity_poly.pdbx_strand_id
1 'polypeptide(L)'
;LTSAAVLTQLTHYIDAGGGSRGARMVIDPQGKCLPQTRRGAKEEWRFRSELAEDKNHKLTIQYSQGSFITEVKSLRMQPCINGIYFEKNWPDFLKGDIYTQ
;
A
#
# COMPACT_ATOMS: atom_id res chain seq x y z
N LEU A 1 -18.79 -3.42 -7.15
CA LEU A 1 -18.29 -2.36 -6.24
C LEU A 1 -16.78 -2.41 -6.03
N THR A 2 -16.16 -3.57 -5.85
CA THR A 2 -14.72 -3.71 -5.59
C THR A 2 -13.82 -3.03 -6.63
N SER A 3 -14.09 -3.22 -7.93
CA SER A 3 -13.30 -2.55 -8.98
C SER A 3 -13.41 -1.03 -8.92
N ALA A 4 -14.60 -0.49 -8.62
CA ALA A 4 -14.82 0.95 -8.46
C ALA A 4 -14.08 1.50 -7.23
N ALA A 5 -14.06 0.75 -6.12
CA ALA A 5 -13.27 1.10 -4.94
C ALA A 5 -11.76 1.15 -5.25
N VAL A 6 -11.24 0.14 -5.95
CA VAL A 6 -9.82 0.09 -6.34
C VAL A 6 -9.46 1.27 -7.25
N LEU A 7 -10.27 1.55 -8.27
CA LEU A 7 -10.04 2.68 -9.17
C LEU A 7 -10.11 4.01 -8.42
N THR A 8 -11.12 4.20 -7.56
CA THR A 8 -11.25 5.42 -6.76
C THR A 8 -10.03 5.65 -5.87
N GLN A 9 -9.55 4.59 -5.20
CA GLN A 9 -8.38 4.70 -4.33
C GLN A 9 -7.08 4.95 -5.12
N LEU A 10 -6.95 4.36 -6.32
CA LEU A 10 -5.81 4.61 -7.21
C LEU A 10 -5.81 6.03 -7.75
N THR A 11 -6.97 6.54 -8.18
CA THR A 11 -7.12 7.94 -8.60
C THR A 11 -6.71 8.88 -7.47
N HIS A 12 -7.27 8.72 -6.27
CA HIS A 12 -6.90 9.51 -5.10
C HIS A 12 -5.38 9.51 -4.84
N TYR A 13 -4.74 8.35 -4.93
CA TYR A 13 -3.30 8.22 -4.71
C TYR A 13 -2.46 8.90 -5.80
N ILE A 14 -2.83 8.73 -7.08
CA ILE A 14 -2.10 9.33 -8.22
C ILE A 14 -2.26 10.85 -8.24
N ASP A 15 -3.47 11.35 -7.96
CA ASP A 15 -3.80 12.78 -7.89
C ASP A 15 -3.02 13.48 -6.75
N ALA A 16 -2.78 12.78 -5.65
CA ALA A 16 -1.93 13.24 -4.55
C ALA A 16 -0.41 13.20 -4.87
N GLY A 17 -0.02 12.86 -6.10
CA GLY A 17 1.38 12.78 -6.52
C GLY A 17 2.03 11.42 -6.30
N GLY A 18 1.25 10.40 -5.95
CA GLY A 18 1.72 9.03 -5.74
C GLY A 18 2.47 8.45 -6.93
N GLY A 19 3.49 7.65 -6.62
CA GLY A 19 4.35 6.99 -7.60
C GLY A 19 3.99 5.53 -7.88
N SER A 20 4.81 4.84 -8.67
CA SER A 20 4.63 3.41 -8.96
C SER A 20 4.79 2.55 -7.71
N ARG A 21 3.85 1.63 -7.44
CA ARG A 21 3.85 0.77 -6.23
C ARG A 21 3.30 -0.63 -6.52
N GLY A 22 4.00 -1.66 -6.04
CA GLY A 22 3.64 -3.06 -6.27
C GLY A 22 3.58 -3.39 -7.76
N ALA A 23 2.49 -4.02 -8.20
CA ALA A 23 2.27 -4.39 -9.61
C ALA A 23 1.76 -3.24 -10.50
N ARG A 24 1.84 -1.98 -10.06
CA ARG A 24 1.29 -0.81 -10.78
C ARG A 24 2.36 0.24 -11.03
N MET A 25 2.45 0.68 -12.28
CA MET A 25 3.39 1.70 -12.74
C MET A 25 2.64 2.96 -13.17
N VAL A 26 3.09 4.12 -12.71
CA VAL A 26 2.52 5.44 -13.04
C VAL A 26 3.42 6.08 -14.09
N ILE A 27 3.02 6.00 -15.35
CA ILE A 27 3.71 6.63 -16.48
C ILE A 27 3.57 8.15 -16.34
N ASP A 28 4.70 8.85 -16.42
CA ASP A 28 4.75 10.31 -16.35
C ASP A 28 5.99 10.80 -17.12
N PRO A 29 5.83 11.69 -18.12
CA PRO A 29 6.95 12.34 -18.81
C PRO A 29 7.91 13.12 -17.90
N GLN A 30 7.48 13.53 -16.70
CA GLN A 30 8.30 14.17 -15.66
C GLN A 30 8.82 13.16 -14.63
N GLY A 31 8.57 11.87 -14.84
CA GLY A 31 9.02 10.80 -13.97
C GLY A 31 10.55 10.69 -13.90
N LYS A 32 11.06 10.35 -12.72
CA LYS A 32 12.50 10.22 -12.47
C LYS A 32 13.10 8.96 -13.09
N CYS A 33 12.29 7.93 -13.30
CA CYS A 33 12.77 6.65 -13.79
C CYS A 33 12.57 6.52 -15.30
N LEU A 34 13.67 6.34 -16.04
CA LEU A 34 13.68 6.10 -17.48
C LEU A 34 14.17 4.67 -17.76
N PRO A 35 13.27 3.75 -18.17
CA PRO A 35 13.66 2.38 -18.50
C PRO A 35 14.71 2.30 -19.61
N GLN A 36 15.70 1.44 -19.41
CA GLN A 36 16.67 1.07 -20.43
C GLN A 36 16.29 -0.28 -21.03
N THR A 37 16.32 -0.37 -22.36
CA THR A 37 16.07 -1.61 -23.10
C THR A 37 17.29 -1.97 -23.93
N ARG A 38 17.30 -3.18 -24.53
CA ARG A 38 18.33 -3.54 -25.53
C ARG A 38 18.40 -2.56 -26.72
N ARG A 39 17.31 -1.83 -26.99
CA ARG A 39 17.24 -0.81 -28.06
C ARG A 39 17.50 0.61 -27.55
N GLY A 40 18.01 0.76 -26.32
CA GLY A 40 18.24 2.05 -25.67
C GLY A 40 17.10 2.48 -24.76
N ALA A 41 17.17 3.74 -24.32
CA ALA A 41 16.22 4.35 -23.42
C ALA A 41 14.83 4.50 -24.06
N LYS A 42 13.76 4.30 -23.28
CA LYS A 42 12.37 4.42 -23.74
C LYS A 42 11.63 5.51 -22.98
N GLU A 43 11.65 6.72 -23.53
CA GLU A 43 10.99 7.92 -22.94
C GLU A 43 9.48 7.75 -22.75
N GLU A 44 8.82 7.05 -23.67
CA GLU A 44 7.39 6.70 -23.58
C GLU A 44 7.03 5.86 -22.34
N TRP A 45 8.02 5.21 -21.72
CA TRP A 45 7.84 4.38 -20.52
C TRP A 45 8.42 5.04 -19.27
N ARG A 46 8.75 6.34 -19.33
CA ARG A 46 9.19 7.09 -18.15
C ARG A 46 8.10 7.08 -17.08
N PHE A 47 8.50 6.88 -15.83
CA PHE A 47 7.56 6.68 -14.73
C PHE A 47 8.02 7.30 -13.42
N ARG A 48 7.05 7.52 -12.52
CA ARG A 48 7.30 7.98 -11.14
C ARG A 48 7.71 6.78 -10.27
N SER A 49 8.84 6.86 -9.57
CA SER A 49 9.18 5.88 -8.51
C SER A 49 8.24 6.01 -7.31
N GLU A 50 8.06 4.95 -6.53
CA GLU A 50 7.40 5.03 -5.21
C GLU A 50 8.04 6.13 -4.35
N LEU A 51 7.25 6.92 -3.62
CA LEU A 51 7.79 7.86 -2.65
C LEU A 51 8.18 7.09 -1.38
N ALA A 52 9.33 7.42 -0.80
CA ALA A 52 9.80 6.73 0.41
C ALA A 52 8.80 6.86 1.58
N GLU A 53 8.08 7.99 1.64
CA GLU A 53 7.06 8.26 2.66
C GLU A 53 5.81 7.37 2.51
N ASP A 54 5.47 6.94 1.29
CA ASP A 54 4.32 6.06 1.04
C ASP A 54 4.48 4.69 1.73
N LYS A 55 5.72 4.30 2.03
CA LYS A 55 6.04 3.06 2.75
C LYS A 55 5.60 3.10 4.21
N ASN A 56 5.41 4.30 4.78
CA ASN A 56 4.96 4.48 6.16
C ASN A 56 3.44 4.60 6.28
N HIS A 57 2.73 4.53 5.15
CA HIS A 57 1.29 4.74 5.09
C HIS A 57 0.58 3.60 4.35
N LYS A 58 -0.67 3.40 4.73
CA LYS A 58 -1.66 2.59 4.00
C LYS A 58 -2.82 3.46 3.57
N LEU A 59 -3.40 3.08 2.44
CA LEU A 59 -4.61 3.67 1.92
C LEU A 59 -5.79 2.80 2.34
N THR A 60 -6.83 3.42 2.90
CA THR A 60 -8.07 2.72 3.27
C THR A 60 -9.24 3.34 2.55
N ILE A 61 -10.16 2.50 2.06
CA ILE A 61 -11.38 2.94 1.41
C ILE A 61 -12.59 2.32 2.10
N GLN A 62 -13.61 3.13 2.31
CA GLN A 62 -14.91 2.72 2.81
C GLN A 62 -16.01 3.20 1.87
N TYR A 63 -17.07 2.41 1.70
CA TYR A 63 -18.29 2.86 1.03
C TYR A 63 -19.33 3.18 2.09
N SER A 64 -19.87 4.41 2.08
CA SER A 64 -20.87 4.87 3.03
C SER A 64 -21.82 5.85 2.36
N GLN A 65 -23.13 5.72 2.62
CA GLN A 65 -24.17 6.64 2.13
C GLN A 65 -24.08 6.97 0.62
N GLY A 66 -23.73 5.99 -0.21
CA GLY A 66 -23.65 6.17 -1.66
C GLY A 66 -22.30 6.63 -2.19
N SER A 67 -21.32 6.95 -1.33
CA SER A 67 -20.02 7.50 -1.73
C SER A 67 -18.84 6.68 -1.22
N PHE A 68 -17.70 6.81 -1.89
CA PHE A 68 -16.41 6.27 -1.43
C PHE A 68 -15.68 7.31 -0.58
N ILE A 69 -15.21 6.89 0.58
CA ILE A 69 -14.40 7.68 1.51
C ILE A 69 -13.01 7.06 1.53
N THR A 70 -12.01 7.81 1.10
CA THR A 70 -10.60 7.39 1.05
C THR A 70 -9.80 8.08 2.14
N GLU A 71 -8.95 7.34 2.84
CA GLU A 71 -8.10 7.86 3.92
C GLU A 71 -6.67 7.34 3.78
N VAL A 72 -5.71 8.17 4.20
CA VAL A 72 -4.31 7.79 4.37
C VAL A 72 -4.09 7.57 5.86
N LYS A 73 -3.65 6.37 6.25
CA LYS A 73 -3.36 6.02 7.66
C LYS A 73 -1.92 5.60 7.79
N SER A 74 -1.26 6.00 8.88
CA SER A 74 0.05 5.47 9.22
C SER A 74 0.00 3.96 9.41
N LEU A 75 1.07 3.27 9.02
CA LEU A 75 1.22 1.86 9.31
C LEU A 75 1.33 1.64 10.82
N ARG A 76 0.85 0.47 11.27
CA ARG A 76 1.05 0.04 12.64
C ARG A 76 2.54 -0.17 12.88
N MET A 77 3.06 0.38 13.97
CA MET A 77 4.41 0.08 14.43
C MET A 77 4.58 -1.42 14.59
N GLN A 78 5.58 -1.99 13.92
CA GLN A 78 5.94 -3.38 14.15
C GLN A 78 6.47 -3.49 15.58
N PRO A 79 5.96 -4.44 16.37
CA PRO A 79 6.48 -4.64 17.71
C PRO A 79 7.95 -5.10 17.63
N CYS A 80 8.76 -4.69 18.60
CA CYS A 80 10.10 -5.24 18.73
C CYS A 80 10.00 -6.74 18.98
N ILE A 81 10.42 -7.55 18.01
CA ILE A 81 10.35 -9.01 18.10
C ILE A 81 11.37 -9.60 19.09
N ASN A 82 12.35 -8.81 19.52
CA ASN A 82 13.26 -9.21 20.58
C ASN A 82 12.48 -9.38 21.89
N GLY A 83 12.32 -10.63 22.34
CA GLY A 83 11.57 -10.98 23.54
C GLY A 83 10.12 -11.44 23.28
N ILE A 84 9.67 -11.46 22.02
CA ILE A 84 8.38 -12.05 21.63
C ILE A 84 8.60 -13.53 21.33
N TYR A 85 8.26 -14.37 22.30
CA TYR A 85 8.24 -15.82 22.16
C TYR A 85 6.77 -16.27 22.04
N PHE A 86 6.50 -17.19 21.12
CA PHE A 86 5.16 -17.71 20.88
C PHE A 86 4.52 -18.21 22.18
N GLU A 87 5.30 -18.94 22.98
CA GLU A 87 4.89 -19.54 24.24
C GLU A 87 4.51 -18.51 25.32
N LYS A 88 5.08 -17.30 25.27
CA LYS A 88 4.78 -16.24 26.25
C LYS A 88 3.61 -15.36 25.84
N ASN A 89 3.43 -15.16 24.53
CA ASN A 89 2.51 -14.14 24.02
C ASN A 89 1.19 -14.72 23.50
N TRP A 90 1.08 -16.04 23.40
CA TRP A 90 -0.12 -16.74 22.94
C TRP A 90 -0.63 -17.80 23.94
N PRO A 91 -0.66 -17.54 25.27
CA PRO A 91 -1.10 -18.52 26.24
C PRO A 91 -2.57 -18.93 26.01
N ASP A 92 -3.43 -18.00 25.61
CA ASP A 92 -4.85 -18.25 25.37
C ASP A 92 -5.05 -19.18 24.16
N PHE A 93 -4.21 -19.07 23.13
CA PHE A 93 -4.21 -20.03 22.02
C PHE A 93 -3.75 -21.41 22.49
N LEU A 94 -2.67 -21.47 23.29
CA LEU A 94 -2.14 -22.73 23.82
C LEU A 94 -3.12 -23.43 24.77
N LYS A 95 -3.95 -22.66 25.48
CA LYS A 95 -4.99 -23.17 26.38
C LYS A 95 -6.33 -23.41 25.69
N GLY A 96 -6.50 -22.94 24.45
CA GLY A 96 -7.75 -23.01 23.72
C GLY A 96 -8.79 -21.97 24.13
N ASP A 97 -8.43 -21.01 24.99
CA ASP A 97 -9.30 -19.95 25.51
C ASP A 97 -9.77 -18.96 24.42
N ILE A 98 -9.10 -18.94 23.27
CA ILE A 98 -9.53 -18.13 22.11
C ILE A 98 -10.77 -18.68 21.39
N TYR A 99 -11.17 -19.93 21.64
CA TYR A 99 -12.32 -20.58 20.99
C TYR A 99 -13.59 -20.52 21.83
N THR A 100 -13.50 -20.02 23.07
CA THR A 100 -14.60 -19.96 24.04
C THR A 100 -15.21 -18.58 24.21
N GLN A 101 -14.84 -17.60 23.36
CA GLN A 101 -15.46 -16.27 23.30
C GLN A 101 -16.75 -16.26 22.47
#